data_AF-A0A2S9GQX5-F1
#
_entry.id   AF-A0A2S9GQX5-F1
#
_cell.length_a   1.000
_cell.length_b   1.000
_cell.length_c   1.000
_cell.angle_alpha   90.00
_cell.angle_beta   90.00
_cell.angle_gamma   90.00
#
_symmetry.space_group_name_H-M   'P 1'
#
loop_
_entity.id
_entity.type
_entity.pdbx_description
1 polymer ?
#
loop_
_entity_poly.entity_id
_entity_poly.type
_entity_poly.pdbx_seq_one_letter_code
_entity_poly.pdbx_strand_id
1 'polypeptide(L)' 'MLLHSGDSLVRAALDETACVPLAQMFKALGDPARLRLLSLIASNPGGEACVCDISASFDLSQPTISHH' A
#
# COMPACT_ATOMS: atom_id res chain seq x y z
N MET A 1 -2.98 -7.14 20.00
CA MET A 1 -4.14 -6.83 19.14
C MET A 1 -3.79 -7.33 17.74
N LEU A 2 -3.89 -8.64 17.58
CA LEU A 2 -3.48 -9.35 16.37
C LEU A 2 -4.62 -9.22 15.35
N LEU A 3 -4.30 -8.77 14.15
CA LEU A 3 -5.16 -8.89 12.98
C LEU A 3 -5.56 -10.37 12.87
N HIS A 4 -6.84 -10.69 13.00
CA HIS A 4 -7.32 -12.05 12.76
C HIS A 4 -7.11 -12.35 11.28
N SER A 5 -6.24 -13.32 10.99
CA SER A 5 -5.79 -13.71 9.65
C SER A 5 -6.88 -14.36 8.76
N GLY A 6 -8.15 -14.00 8.90
CA GLY A 6 -9.28 -14.74 8.31
C GLY A 6 -10.18 -13.97 7.36
N ASP A 7 -10.37 -12.67 7.57
CA ASP A 7 -11.38 -11.89 6.85
C ASP A 7 -10.86 -11.44 5.48
N SER A 8 -10.87 -12.38 4.55
CA SER A 8 -10.60 -12.10 3.16
C SER A 8 -11.74 -11.28 2.57
N LEU A 9 -11.39 -10.11 2.03
CA LEU A 9 -12.26 -9.23 1.22
C LEU A 9 -13.08 -9.97 0.15
N VAL A 10 -12.61 -11.14 -0.29
CA VAL A 10 -13.20 -11.92 -1.39
C VAL A 10 -13.82 -13.26 -0.96
N ARG A 11 -13.82 -13.62 0.34
CA ARG A 11 -14.37 -14.92 0.80
C ARG A 11 -15.65 -14.81 1.63
N ALA A 12 -15.88 -13.69 2.31
CA ALA A 12 -17.10 -13.46 3.09
C ALA A 12 -17.41 -11.96 3.20
N ALA A 13 -18.66 -11.62 3.52
CA ALA A 13 -19.05 -10.24 3.77
C ALA A 13 -18.37 -9.72 5.05
N LEU A 14 -17.80 -8.53 4.96
CA LEU A 14 -17.17 -7.85 6.10
C LEU A 14 -18.25 -7.24 7.01
N ASP A 15 -18.02 -7.29 8.31
CA ASP A 15 -18.80 -6.50 9.26
C ASP A 15 -18.33 -5.03 9.29
N GLU A 16 -19.10 -4.18 9.95
CA GLU A 16 -18.82 -2.75 10.04
C GLU A 16 -17.49 -2.46 10.75
N THR A 17 -17.10 -3.28 11.72
CA THR A 17 -15.85 -3.11 12.49
C THR A 17 -14.64 -3.39 11.61
N ALA A 18 -14.70 -4.38 10.72
CA ALA A 18 -13.66 -4.69 9.75
C ALA A 18 -13.63 -3.69 8.57
N CYS A 19 -14.78 -3.13 8.19
CA CYS A 19 -14.86 -2.17 7.08
C CYS A 19 -14.13 -0.85 7.35
N VAL A 20 -14.24 -0.31 8.57
CA VAL A 20 -13.63 0.99 8.93
C VAL A 20 -12.10 1.05 8.69
N PRO A 21 -11.28 0.15 9.25
CA PRO A 21 -9.83 0.18 9.02
C PRO A 21 -9.46 -0.11 7.56
N LEU A 22 -10.18 -1.00 6.88
CA LEU A 22 -9.94 -1.28 5.45
C LEU A 22 -10.23 -0.06 4.58
N ALA A 23 -11.31 0.67 4.85
CA ALA A 23 -11.63 1.91 4.15
C ALA A 23 -10.53 2.96 4.34
N GLN A 24 -9.96 3.07 5.55
CA GLN A 24 -8.83 3.95 5.81
C GLN A 24 -7.58 3.54 5.02
N MET A 25 -7.27 2.24 4.98
CA MET A 25 -6.16 1.72 4.17
C MET A 25 -6.37 1.98 2.68
N PHE A 26 -7.58 1.75 2.15
CA PHE A 26 -7.89 2.03 0.75
C PHE A 26 -7.81 3.53 0.43
N LYS A 27 -8.23 4.40 1.35
CA LYS A 27 -8.02 5.86 1.20
C LYS A 27 -6.53 6.22 1.17
N ALA A 28 -5.73 5.54 1.99
CA ALA A 28 -4.28 5.70 2.00
C ALA A 28 -3.59 5.08 0.77
N LEU A 29 -4.20 4.11 0.10
CA LEU A 29 -3.63 3.52 -1.11
C LEU A 29 -4.18 4.13 -2.39
N GLY A 30 -5.36 4.75 -2.38
CA GLY A 30 -6.09 5.19 -3.58
C GLY A 30 -5.47 6.31 -4.40
N ASP A 31 -4.23 6.73 -4.11
CA ASP A 31 -3.49 7.64 -4.98
C ASP A 31 -2.65 6.84 -5.99
N PRO A 32 -2.65 7.21 -7.28
CA PRO A 32 -1.92 6.48 -8.31
C PRO A 32 -0.41 6.33 -8.04
N ALA A 33 0.25 7.33 -7.46
CA ALA A 33 1.67 7.26 -7.16
C ALA A 33 1.95 6.26 -6.01
N ARG A 34 1.11 6.28 -4.96
CA ARG A 34 1.20 5.31 -3.85
C ARG A 34 0.92 3.87 -4.31
N LEU A 35 -0.05 3.64 -5.20
CA LEU A 35 -0.29 2.31 -5.76
C LEU A 35 0.92 1.80 -6.56
N ARG A 36 1.52 2.67 -7.37
CA ARG A 36 2.71 2.30 -8.14
C ARG A 36 3.91 2.03 -7.24
N LEU A 37 4.08 2.81 -6.16
CA LEU A 37 5.11 2.59 -5.15
C LEU A 37 4.94 1.24 -4.47
N LEU A 38 3.74 0.93 -4.00
CA LEU A 38 3.42 -0.37 -3.39
C LEU A 38 3.70 -1.52 -4.35
N SER A 39 3.29 -1.39 -5.62
CA SER A 39 3.53 -2.41 -6.64
C SER A 39 5.02 -2.66 -6.88
N LEU A 40 5.85 -1.60 -6.91
CA LEU A 40 7.30 -1.72 -7.08
C LEU A 40 7.93 -2.43 -5.89
N ILE A 41 7.59 -2.04 -4.66
CA ILE A 41 8.10 -2.66 -3.44
C ILE A 41 7.72 -4.14 -3.38
N ALA A 42 6.43 -4.45 -3.59
CA ALA A 42 5.92 -5.82 -3.51
C ALA A 42 6.48 -6.75 -4.60
N SER A 43 6.89 -6.20 -5.74
CA SER A 43 7.49 -6.98 -6.84
C SER A 43 9.00 -7.18 -6.69
N ASN A 44 9.65 -6.47 -5.76
CA ASN A 44 11.08 -6.62 -5.54
C ASN A 44 11.40 -7.90 -4.72
N PRO A 45 12.53 -8.56 -4.99
CA PRO A 45 13.01 -9.65 -4.15
C PRO A 45 13.13 -9.20 -2.69
N GLY A 46 12.48 -9.92 -1.77
CA GLY A 46 12.46 -9.54 -0.35
C GLY A 46 11.36 -8.55 0.04
N GLY A 47 10.60 -8.02 -0.91
CA GLY A 47 9.49 -7.09 -0.64
C GLY A 47 9.95 -5.71 -0.16
N GLU A 48 11.18 -5.32 -0.49
CA GLU A 48 11.78 -4.04 -0.17
C GLU A 48 12.46 -3.45 -1.41
N ALA A 49 12.58 -2.13 -1.47
CA ALA A 49 13.21 -1.44 -2.58
C ALA A 49 13.97 -0.21 -2.07
N CYS A 50 15.16 0.03 -2.63
CA CYS A 50 15.91 1.23 -2.30
C CYS A 50 15.25 2.46 -2.93
N VAL A 51 15.19 3.58 -2.20
CA VAL A 51 14.65 4.85 -2.72
C VAL A 51 15.36 5.31 -4.00
N CYS A 52 16.65 4.98 -4.15
CA CYS A 52 17.44 5.27 -5.34
C CYS A 52 16.90 4.56 -6.60
N ASP A 53 16.39 3.33 -6.43
CA ASP A 53 15.87 2.50 -7.54
C ASP A 53 14.44 2.91 -7.92
N ILE A 54 13.69 3.42 -6.94
CA ILE A 54 12.29 3.81 -7.12
C ILE A 54 12.18 5.23 -7.69
N SER A 55 13.05 6.16 -7.27
CA SER A 55 12.93 7.58 -7.63
C SER A 55 13.00 7.81 -9.15
N ALA A 56 13.77 7.00 -9.88
CA ALA A 56 13.84 7.05 -11.34
C ALA A 56 12.53 6.69 -12.05
N SER A 57 11.59 6.06 -11.35
CA SER A 57 10.29 5.63 -11.90
C SER A 57 9.21 6.70 -11.84
N PHE A 58 9.44 7.81 -11.14
CA PHE A 58 8.44 8.85 -10.89
C PHE A 58 8.94 10.21 -11.39
N ASP A 59 8.03 10.99 -11.96
CA ASP A 59 8.27 12.42 -12.27
C ASP A 59 8.02 13.28 -11.01
N LEU A 60 8.49 12.79 -9.86
CA LEU A 60 8.34 13.42 -8.55
C LEU A 60 9.72 13.60 -7.94
N SER A 61 9.90 14.71 -7.23
CA SER A 61 11.13 14.93 -6.47
C SER A 61 11.26 13.90 -5.35
N GLN A 62 12.51 13.53 -5.00
CA GLN A 62 12.77 12.61 -3.90
C GLN A 62 12.13 13.03 -2.55
N PRO A 63 12.09 14.33 -2.17
CA PRO A 63 11.32 14.78 -1.00
C PRO A 63 9.81 14.47 -1.06
N THR A 64 9.22 14.53 -2.25
CA THR A 64 7.81 14.20 -2.46
C THR A 64 7.58 12.70 -2.32
N ILE A 65 8.48 11.87 -2.87
CA ILE A 65 8.42 10.41 -2.75
C ILE A 65 8.61 9.98 -1.29
N SER A 66 9.53 10.61 -0.55
CA SER A 66 9.76 10.30 0.87
C SER A 66 8.60 10.67 1.79
N HIS A 67 7.73 11.60 1.39
CA HIS A 67 6.57 11.99 2.17
C HIS A 67 5.39 11.01 2.02
N HIS A 68 5.36 10.28 0.91
CA HIS A 68 4.36 9.26 0.62
C HIS A 68 4.62 7.96 1.37
#